data_AF-A0A386HR07-F1
#
_entry.id   AF-A0A386HR07-F1
#
_cell.length_a   1.000
_cell.length_b   1.000
_cell.length_c   1.000
_cell.angle_alpha   90.00
_cell.angle_beta   90.00
_cell.angle_gamma   90.00
#
_symmetry.space_group_name_H-M   'P 1'
#
loop_
_entity.id
_entity.type
_entity.pdbx_description
1 polymer ?
#
loop_
_entity_poly.entity_id
_entity_poly.type
_entity_poly.pdbx_seq_one_letter_code
_entity_poly.pdbx_strand_id
1 'polypeptide(L)'
;MKKIFIGFTSMLFILGCQKADSLVSKTPEKGIPANTSSAVDTIATISIIDASATQQTIYGFGGADIIDWTGDLTSAQRDSAFSPTNGIGLSIVRVRVPVDSAEFVQAKATIDICKSYGGMAIASTWSAPAWMKTNDSAIGGTLKPSSYADFAAYLRRFNKAVGGLAAISPTNEPNYKVSYESMQMTATQVADFVAAEGDSSGAPIMAPEPFNMDQSYINSYLSNATAKSKTAFIAGHIYGATPYTLSIDKPVWMTEHYINSNISGNDWTNAMNAAKEIYDCMNAGWGAYIWWYIRRSYGPISETGNIQKLGYVMAQYARYVRPGYTKISCTANPATGVYISAYKSSSKIVVVAINQNSTHIYLPFSLKNAAATGFTQYTTTNSANLVSDKVAVSGNGFGIQMPENSISTLVSN
;
A
#
# COMPACT_ATOMS: atom_id res chain seq x y z
N MET A 1 51.17 26.26 -40.73
CA MET A 1 50.42 27.42 -41.26
C MET A 1 50.14 28.40 -40.13
N LYS A 2 50.21 29.70 -40.45
CA LYS A 2 50.14 30.91 -39.61
C LYS A 2 48.93 30.93 -38.64
N LYS A 3 49.11 31.28 -37.35
CA LYS A 3 48.80 32.59 -36.68
C LYS A 3 47.44 33.18 -37.09
N ILE A 4 46.56 33.59 -36.16
CA ILE A 4 46.56 34.95 -35.57
C ILE A 4 45.65 35.05 -34.32
N PHE A 5 46.11 35.88 -33.39
CA PHE A 5 45.57 36.41 -32.13
C PHE A 5 44.93 37.79 -32.39
N ILE A 6 43.75 38.16 -31.84
CA ILE A 6 43.27 39.54 -31.44
C ILE A 6 41.99 39.31 -30.59
N GLY A 7 41.66 39.90 -29.42
CA GLY A 7 42.21 41.01 -28.63
C GLY A 7 41.16 42.12 -28.37
N PHE A 8 40.63 42.22 -27.13
CA PHE A 8 39.99 43.40 -26.45
C PHE A 8 38.71 44.02 -27.10
N THR A 9 37.73 44.64 -26.43
CA THR A 9 37.79 45.66 -25.36
C THR A 9 36.39 45.87 -24.73
N SER A 10 36.38 46.18 -23.44
CA SER A 10 35.30 46.73 -22.61
C SER A 10 34.84 48.15 -23.02
N MET A 11 33.56 48.49 -22.81
CA MET A 11 33.14 49.90 -22.68
C MET A 11 31.94 50.08 -21.74
N LEU A 12 32.21 50.81 -20.67
CA LEU A 12 31.27 51.40 -19.70
C LEU A 12 30.79 52.74 -20.28
N PHE A 13 29.51 53.09 -20.15
CA PHE A 13 29.08 54.49 -20.23
C PHE A 13 28.07 54.80 -19.11
N ILE A 14 28.39 55.87 -18.39
CA ILE A 14 27.62 56.54 -17.34
C ILE A 14 27.00 57.79 -17.99
N LEU A 15 25.78 58.16 -17.57
CA LEU A 15 25.30 59.54 -17.26
C LEU A 15 23.87 59.79 -17.74
N GLY A 16 23.04 60.32 -16.83
CA GLY A 16 21.72 60.85 -17.13
C GLY A 16 20.91 61.16 -15.86
N CYS A 17 21.27 62.24 -15.17
CA CYS A 17 20.58 62.78 -14.00
C CYS A 17 19.50 63.77 -14.46
N GLN A 18 18.26 63.71 -13.94
CA GLN A 18 17.41 64.91 -13.74
C GLN A 18 16.27 64.68 -12.73
N LYS A 19 16.24 65.59 -11.74
CA LYS A 19 15.15 66.00 -10.83
C LYS A 19 13.84 66.29 -11.58
N ALA A 20 12.66 66.46 -11.00
CA ALA A 20 11.99 66.21 -9.72
C ALA A 20 10.52 66.60 -10.02
N ASP A 21 9.54 66.00 -9.34
CA ASP A 21 8.46 66.80 -8.75
C ASP A 21 7.53 65.93 -7.89
N SER A 22 7.22 66.51 -6.74
CA SER A 22 6.40 66.00 -5.67
C SER A 22 4.92 66.01 -6.02
N LEU A 23 4.23 64.90 -5.78
CA LEU A 23 2.80 64.92 -5.49
C LEU A 23 2.54 64.09 -4.23
N VAL A 24 2.05 64.80 -3.22
CA VAL A 24 1.48 64.28 -1.98
C VAL A 24 0.37 63.30 -2.34
N SER A 25 0.48 62.05 -1.89
CA SER A 25 -0.68 61.16 -1.83
C SER A 25 -0.73 60.43 -0.49
N LYS A 26 -1.95 60.43 0.05
CA LYS A 26 -2.38 59.96 1.36
C LYS A 26 -1.88 58.53 1.62
N THR A 27 -1.38 58.29 2.82
CA THR A 27 -1.21 56.96 3.39
C THR A 27 -2.54 56.20 3.38
N PRO A 28 -2.61 55.00 2.78
CA PRO A 28 -3.55 53.98 3.19
C PRO A 28 -2.89 53.04 4.19
N GLU A 29 -3.71 52.56 5.10
CA GLU A 29 -3.41 51.63 6.18
C GLU A 29 -2.62 50.39 5.75
N LYS A 30 -1.89 49.82 6.72
CA LYS A 30 -1.27 48.49 6.67
C LYS A 30 -2.25 47.48 6.06
N GLY A 31 -1.96 47.06 4.83
CA GLY A 31 -2.59 45.90 4.23
C GLY A 31 -2.29 44.65 5.04
N ILE A 32 -3.36 43.96 5.42
CA ILE A 32 -3.37 42.57 5.88
C ILE A 32 -2.60 41.73 4.83
N PRO A 33 -1.70 40.82 5.22
CA PRO A 33 -1.01 39.98 4.23
C PRO A 33 -2.04 39.17 3.45
N ALA A 34 -1.96 39.28 2.12
CA ALA A 34 -2.77 38.53 1.19
C ALA A 34 -2.56 37.04 1.45
N ASN A 35 -3.56 36.42 2.06
CA ASN A 35 -3.69 34.99 2.12
C ASN A 35 -3.83 34.53 0.66
N THR A 36 -2.85 33.81 0.11
CA THR A 36 -2.99 33.13 -1.18
C THR A 36 -3.96 31.96 -0.98
N SER A 37 -5.24 32.31 -0.85
CA SER A 37 -6.37 31.41 -0.97
C SER A 37 -6.40 30.98 -2.43
N SER A 38 -5.86 29.80 -2.74
CA SER A 38 -6.25 29.09 -3.96
C SER A 38 -7.77 28.99 -3.94
N ALA A 39 -8.43 29.61 -4.92
CA ALA A 39 -9.89 29.63 -4.99
C ALA A 39 -10.43 28.19 -4.98
N VAL A 40 -11.48 27.96 -4.19
CA VAL A 40 -12.18 26.68 -4.17
C VAL A 40 -13.01 26.58 -5.44
N ASP A 41 -12.70 25.64 -6.33
CA ASP A 41 -13.45 25.47 -7.57
C ASP A 41 -14.78 24.74 -7.34
N THR A 42 -14.84 23.84 -6.34
CA THR A 42 -16.03 23.02 -6.05
C THR A 42 -16.11 22.66 -4.57
N ILE A 43 -17.34 22.52 -4.04
CA ILE A 43 -17.60 22.05 -2.68
C ILE A 43 -18.29 20.69 -2.76
N ALA A 44 -17.75 19.68 -2.07
CA ALA A 44 -18.36 18.36 -1.99
C ALA A 44 -19.51 18.32 -0.97
N THR A 45 -20.34 17.27 -1.04
CA THR A 45 -21.30 16.96 0.02
C THR A 45 -20.58 16.69 1.33
N ILE A 46 -21.19 17.05 2.47
CA ILE A 46 -20.60 16.76 3.78
C ILE A 46 -20.38 15.25 3.99
N SER A 47 -19.15 14.88 4.34
CA SER A 47 -18.81 13.50 4.69
C SER A 47 -19.02 13.26 6.18
N ILE A 48 -19.94 12.37 6.52
CA ILE A 48 -20.24 11.98 7.90
C ILE A 48 -19.33 10.82 8.26
N ILE A 49 -18.53 10.94 9.32
CA ILE A 49 -17.67 9.87 9.84
C ILE A 49 -18.30 9.34 11.13
N ASP A 50 -18.78 8.10 11.13
CA ASP A 50 -19.42 7.47 12.29
C ASP A 50 -18.50 6.45 12.95
N ALA A 51 -17.86 6.85 14.05
CA ALA A 51 -16.90 6.00 14.73
C ALA A 51 -17.55 4.82 15.49
N SER A 52 -18.88 4.79 15.65
CA SER A 52 -19.57 3.63 16.24
C SER A 52 -19.81 2.51 15.22
N ALA A 53 -19.89 2.85 13.93
CA ALA A 53 -20.16 1.91 12.85
C ALA A 53 -18.85 1.29 12.34
N THR A 54 -18.36 0.28 13.06
CA THR A 54 -17.14 -0.47 12.71
C THR A 54 -17.35 -1.43 11.55
N GLN A 55 -16.33 -1.56 10.72
CA GLN A 55 -16.24 -2.51 9.60
C GLN A 55 -15.05 -3.46 9.86
N GLN A 56 -14.27 -3.81 8.83
CA GLN A 56 -13.16 -4.75 8.96
C GLN A 56 -11.98 -4.21 9.78
N THR A 57 -11.21 -5.14 10.36
CA THR A 57 -9.89 -4.85 10.93
C THR A 57 -8.87 -4.67 9.81
N ILE A 58 -7.97 -3.72 9.98
CA ILE A 58 -6.82 -3.47 9.10
C ILE A 58 -5.60 -4.17 9.68
N TYR A 59 -5.06 -5.11 8.90
CA TYR A 59 -3.86 -5.88 9.22
C TYR A 59 -2.60 -5.18 8.75
N GLY A 60 -2.70 -4.38 7.69
CA GLY A 60 -1.62 -3.50 7.26
C GLY A 60 -1.53 -3.34 5.76
N PHE A 61 -0.48 -2.62 5.36
CA PHE A 61 -0.13 -2.32 3.99
C PHE A 61 1.32 -2.70 3.78
N GLY A 62 1.62 -3.31 2.65
CA GLY A 62 2.91 -3.98 2.46
C GLY A 62 3.41 -4.03 1.04
N GLY A 63 4.51 -4.75 0.88
CA GLY A 63 5.02 -5.17 -0.41
C GLY A 63 5.87 -6.45 -0.27
N ALA A 64 6.24 -7.02 -1.39
CA ALA A 64 7.09 -8.19 -1.46
C ALA A 64 8.58 -7.85 -1.51
N ASP A 65 9.38 -8.70 -0.86
CA ASP A 65 10.84 -8.78 -0.99
C ASP A 65 11.20 -10.20 -1.43
N ILE A 66 11.47 -10.37 -2.73
CA ILE A 66 11.76 -11.69 -3.34
C ILE A 66 13.23 -11.73 -3.74
N ILE A 67 14.05 -12.10 -2.76
CA ILE A 67 15.52 -11.97 -2.80
C ILE A 67 16.12 -12.65 -4.03
N ASP A 68 15.66 -13.86 -4.37
CA ASP A 68 16.25 -14.65 -5.47
C ASP A 68 16.04 -14.02 -6.84
N TRP A 69 15.06 -13.12 -6.98
CA TRP A 69 14.68 -12.54 -8.27
C TRP A 69 15.07 -11.08 -8.40
N THR A 70 15.07 -10.35 -7.28
CA THR A 70 15.35 -8.91 -7.28
C THR A 70 16.61 -8.53 -6.53
N GLY A 71 17.15 -9.42 -5.69
CA GLY A 71 18.11 -9.10 -4.64
C GLY A 71 17.42 -8.49 -3.42
N ASP A 72 17.98 -8.73 -2.23
CA ASP A 72 17.48 -8.27 -0.94
C ASP A 72 17.48 -6.74 -0.79
N LEU A 73 16.61 -6.21 0.07
CA LEU A 73 16.63 -4.81 0.48
C LEU A 73 17.88 -4.50 1.32
N THR A 74 18.55 -3.39 1.01
CA THR A 74 19.63 -2.90 1.88
C THR A 74 19.06 -2.38 3.21
N SER A 75 19.91 -2.20 4.22
CA SER A 75 19.48 -1.64 5.52
C SER A 75 18.72 -0.31 5.36
N ALA A 76 19.24 0.61 4.54
CA ALA A 76 18.60 1.91 4.29
C ALA A 76 17.26 1.76 3.53
N GLN A 77 17.14 0.77 2.65
CA GLN A 77 15.88 0.48 1.95
C GLN A 77 14.85 -0.14 2.89
N ARG A 78 15.26 -0.97 3.85
CA ARG A 78 14.37 -1.51 4.89
C ARG A 78 13.84 -0.40 5.79
N ASP A 79 14.69 0.53 6.22
CA ASP A 79 14.24 1.71 6.98
C ASP A 79 13.28 2.56 6.16
N SER A 80 13.61 2.81 4.89
CA SER A 80 12.73 3.55 3.97
C SER A 80 11.40 2.84 3.73
N ALA A 81 11.36 1.51 3.75
CA ALA A 81 10.14 0.73 3.59
C ALA A 81 9.28 0.73 4.86
N PHE A 82 9.86 0.40 6.02
CA PHE A 82 9.09 -0.03 7.19
C PHE A 82 8.97 1.02 8.30
N SER A 83 9.89 1.99 8.39
CA SER A 83 9.82 3.00 9.46
C SER A 83 8.54 3.86 9.30
N PRO A 84 7.63 3.92 10.29
CA PRO A 84 6.43 4.77 10.23
C PRO A 84 6.73 6.25 10.49
N THR A 85 7.97 6.62 10.79
CA THR A 85 8.36 8.03 11.01
C THR A 85 9.12 8.57 9.81
N ASN A 86 10.21 7.89 9.44
CA ASN A 86 11.13 8.32 8.39
C ASN A 86 10.86 7.69 7.01
N GLY A 87 10.10 6.59 6.94
CA GLY A 87 9.89 5.78 5.75
C GLY A 87 8.41 5.62 5.41
N ILE A 88 8.07 4.78 4.44
CA ILE A 88 6.69 4.58 3.98
C ILE A 88 5.78 4.10 5.13
N GLY A 89 6.34 3.32 6.05
CA GLY A 89 5.60 2.72 7.16
C GLY A 89 4.89 1.44 6.75
N LEU A 90 5.38 0.72 5.74
CA LEU A 90 4.87 -0.62 5.44
C LEU A 90 4.90 -1.49 6.70
N SER A 91 3.84 -2.25 6.91
CA SER A 91 3.64 -3.08 8.11
C SER A 91 3.46 -4.56 7.77
N ILE A 92 3.53 -4.91 6.48
CA ILE A 92 3.56 -6.28 5.99
C ILE A 92 4.72 -6.40 5.00
N VAL A 93 5.58 -7.39 5.21
CA VAL A 93 6.49 -7.86 4.16
C VAL A 93 6.05 -9.24 3.69
N ARG A 94 5.87 -9.40 2.38
CA ARG A 94 5.61 -10.71 1.75
C ARG A 94 6.91 -11.28 1.22
N VAL A 95 7.18 -12.54 1.52
CA VAL A 95 8.40 -13.23 1.08
C VAL A 95 8.06 -14.53 0.36
N ARG A 96 8.98 -15.01 -0.48
CA ARG A 96 8.90 -16.34 -1.09
C ARG A 96 9.33 -17.40 -0.08
N VAL A 97 8.65 -18.54 -0.06
CA VAL A 97 9.18 -19.79 0.50
C VAL A 97 10.09 -20.43 -0.55
N PRO A 98 11.41 -20.51 -0.34
CA PRO A 98 12.32 -21.02 -1.36
C PRO A 98 12.16 -22.51 -1.65
N VAL A 99 12.44 -22.92 -2.89
CA VAL A 99 12.49 -24.34 -3.30
C VAL A 99 13.68 -25.07 -2.70
N ASP A 100 14.81 -24.38 -2.48
CA ASP A 100 15.96 -24.93 -1.77
C ASP A 100 15.94 -24.51 -0.30
N SER A 101 15.87 -25.50 0.60
CA SER A 101 15.85 -25.24 2.04
C SER A 101 17.13 -24.61 2.59
N ALA A 102 18.25 -24.65 1.85
CA ALA A 102 19.45 -23.91 2.20
C ALA A 102 19.24 -22.38 2.18
N GLU A 103 18.22 -21.90 1.46
CA GLU A 103 17.91 -20.48 1.26
C GLU A 103 16.93 -19.93 2.32
N PHE A 104 16.41 -20.76 3.22
CA PHE A 104 15.35 -20.39 4.16
C PHE A 104 15.65 -19.16 5.04
N VAL A 105 16.93 -18.93 5.36
CA VAL A 105 17.32 -17.83 6.25
C VAL A 105 17.51 -16.50 5.52
N GLN A 106 17.50 -16.47 4.18
CA GLN A 106 17.82 -15.27 3.41
C GLN A 106 16.88 -14.10 3.75
N ALA A 107 15.57 -14.36 3.83
CA ALA A 107 14.56 -13.33 4.11
C ALA A 107 14.58 -12.81 5.56
N LYS A 108 15.32 -13.45 6.46
CA LYS A 108 15.24 -13.19 7.91
C LYS A 108 15.58 -11.74 8.25
N ALA A 109 16.60 -11.18 7.61
CA ALA A 109 17.05 -9.81 7.93
C ALA A 109 15.98 -8.76 7.60
N THR A 110 15.31 -8.86 6.44
CA THR A 110 14.19 -7.97 6.09
C THR A 110 12.99 -8.20 7.03
N ILE A 111 12.68 -9.46 7.34
CA ILE A 111 11.58 -9.82 8.27
C ILE A 111 11.80 -9.22 9.66
N ASP A 112 13.02 -9.34 10.19
CA ASP A 112 13.36 -8.82 11.52
C ASP A 112 13.21 -7.30 11.58
N ILE A 113 13.65 -6.57 10.54
CA ILE A 113 13.48 -5.11 10.48
C ILE A 113 12.01 -4.71 10.33
N CYS A 114 11.23 -5.42 9.51
CA CYS A 114 9.79 -5.16 9.42
C CYS A 114 9.12 -5.32 10.79
N LYS A 115 9.43 -6.40 11.51
CA LYS A 115 8.93 -6.65 12.87
C LYS A 115 9.40 -5.62 13.89
N SER A 116 10.63 -5.13 13.80
CA SER A 116 11.13 -4.11 14.73
C SER A 116 10.38 -2.78 14.62
N TYR A 117 9.75 -2.50 13.47
CA TYR A 117 8.83 -1.37 13.27
C TYR A 117 7.35 -1.70 13.56
N GLY A 118 7.09 -2.84 14.22
CA GLY A 118 5.74 -3.30 14.57
C GLY A 118 4.96 -3.88 13.39
N GLY A 119 5.65 -4.26 12.31
CA GLY A 119 5.07 -4.98 11.19
C GLY A 119 5.06 -6.49 11.37
N MET A 120 4.61 -7.20 10.35
CA MET A 120 4.57 -8.66 10.28
C MET A 120 5.12 -9.18 8.94
N ALA A 121 5.47 -10.46 8.91
CA ALA A 121 5.87 -11.14 7.70
C ALA A 121 4.85 -12.20 7.32
N ILE A 122 4.56 -12.29 6.02
CA ILE A 122 3.74 -13.34 5.42
C ILE A 122 4.57 -14.03 4.33
N ALA A 123 4.30 -15.29 4.04
CA ALA A 123 5.05 -16.02 3.03
C ALA A 123 4.17 -16.80 2.07
N SER A 124 4.53 -16.81 0.79
CA SER A 124 3.82 -17.55 -0.25
C SER A 124 4.76 -18.50 -0.97
N THR A 125 4.24 -19.65 -1.38
CA THR A 125 5.03 -20.72 -1.99
C THR A 125 4.70 -20.82 -3.47
N TRP A 126 5.64 -20.46 -4.35
CA TRP A 126 5.42 -20.63 -5.79
C TRP A 126 5.50 -22.08 -6.20
N SER A 127 6.43 -22.83 -5.60
CA SER A 127 6.56 -24.26 -5.85
C SER A 127 7.02 -25.01 -4.61
N ALA A 128 6.47 -26.20 -4.39
CA ALA A 128 7.13 -27.21 -3.57
C ALA A 128 8.45 -27.69 -4.24
N PRO A 129 9.37 -28.32 -3.50
CA PRO A 129 10.50 -29.05 -4.08
C PRO A 129 10.09 -30.01 -5.20
N ALA A 130 10.91 -30.11 -6.24
CA ALA A 130 10.64 -30.91 -7.44
C ALA A 130 10.14 -32.33 -7.14
N TRP A 131 10.84 -33.03 -6.24
CA TRP A 131 10.53 -34.42 -5.85
C TRP A 131 9.14 -34.57 -5.20
N MET A 132 8.59 -33.52 -4.60
CA MET A 132 7.25 -33.52 -4.02
C MET A 132 6.14 -33.41 -5.08
N LYS A 133 6.48 -33.06 -6.33
CA LYS A 133 5.53 -32.69 -7.39
C LYS A 133 5.40 -33.77 -8.46
N THR A 134 4.25 -33.79 -9.13
CA THR A 134 3.87 -34.81 -10.13
C THR A 134 4.75 -34.87 -11.37
N ASN A 135 5.49 -33.80 -11.66
CA ASN A 135 6.35 -33.68 -12.83
C ASN A 135 7.85 -33.62 -12.50
N ASP A 136 8.24 -33.83 -11.24
CA ASP A 136 9.63 -33.76 -10.77
C ASP A 136 10.37 -32.46 -11.19
N SER A 137 9.66 -31.33 -11.14
CA SER A 137 10.18 -30.02 -11.56
C SER A 137 9.68 -28.90 -10.64
N ALA A 138 10.47 -27.85 -10.46
CA ALA A 138 10.05 -26.63 -9.76
C ALA A 138 9.10 -25.74 -10.62
N ILE A 139 8.96 -26.03 -11.91
CA ILE A 139 8.08 -25.29 -12.84
C ILE A 139 6.86 -26.15 -13.16
N GLY A 140 5.68 -25.58 -12.94
CA GLY A 140 4.38 -26.21 -13.18
C GLY A 140 4.13 -27.51 -12.41
N GLY A 141 3.20 -28.34 -12.87
CA GLY A 141 2.84 -29.57 -12.16
C GLY A 141 2.08 -29.31 -10.86
N THR A 142 1.73 -30.37 -10.15
CA THR A 142 0.88 -30.32 -8.94
C THR A 142 1.57 -31.00 -7.76
N LEU A 143 1.23 -30.62 -6.52
CA LEU A 143 1.69 -31.33 -5.32
C LEU A 143 1.15 -32.76 -5.30
N LYS A 144 2.01 -33.77 -5.06
CA LYS A 144 1.55 -35.16 -4.86
C LYS A 144 0.84 -35.27 -3.51
N PRO A 145 -0.33 -35.93 -3.43
CA PRO A 145 -0.98 -36.21 -2.14
C PRO A 145 -0.06 -36.95 -1.15
N SER A 146 0.78 -37.85 -1.65
CA SER A 146 1.79 -38.57 -0.84
C SER A 146 2.84 -37.66 -0.19
N SER A 147 2.97 -36.41 -0.67
CA SER A 147 3.95 -35.44 -0.17
C SER A 147 3.33 -34.39 0.77
N TYR A 148 2.04 -34.48 1.12
CA TYR A 148 1.37 -33.45 1.93
C TYR A 148 2.05 -33.22 3.28
N ALA A 149 2.30 -34.30 4.04
CA ALA A 149 2.97 -34.20 5.34
C ALA A 149 4.40 -33.63 5.23
N ASP A 150 5.16 -34.06 4.21
CA ASP A 150 6.51 -33.55 3.95
C ASP A 150 6.50 -32.08 3.57
N PHE A 151 5.54 -31.66 2.75
CA PHE A 151 5.39 -30.26 2.34
C PHE A 151 4.97 -29.38 3.52
N ALA A 152 4.05 -29.83 4.37
CA ALA A 152 3.70 -29.10 5.59
C ALA A 152 4.88 -29.00 6.58
N ALA A 153 5.68 -30.07 6.69
CA ALA A 153 6.94 -30.02 7.44
C ALA A 153 7.95 -29.04 6.83
N TYR A 154 7.99 -28.92 5.51
CA TYR A 154 8.81 -27.95 4.79
C TYR A 154 8.41 -26.50 5.10
N LEU A 155 7.11 -26.18 5.00
CA LEU A 155 6.55 -24.87 5.37
C LEU A 155 6.84 -24.52 6.83
N ARG A 156 6.66 -25.48 7.75
CA ARG A 156 6.97 -25.30 9.18
C ARG A 156 8.45 -25.03 9.44
N ARG A 157 9.35 -25.72 8.72
CA ARG A 157 10.80 -25.49 8.81
C ARG A 157 11.17 -24.08 8.31
N PHE A 158 10.59 -23.62 7.20
CA PHE A 158 10.78 -22.25 6.72
C PHE A 158 10.31 -21.24 7.76
N ASN A 159 9.07 -21.38 8.24
CA ASN A 159 8.51 -20.51 9.28
C ASN A 159 9.41 -20.40 10.52
N LYS A 160 9.96 -21.53 10.98
CA LYS A 160 10.91 -21.55 12.10
C LYS A 160 12.21 -20.83 11.76
N ALA A 161 12.77 -21.04 10.56
CA ALA A 161 14.03 -20.46 10.14
C ALA A 161 13.99 -18.93 10.06
N VAL A 162 12.87 -18.35 9.64
CA VAL A 162 12.68 -16.89 9.54
C VAL A 162 12.18 -16.23 10.84
N GLY A 163 12.07 -16.99 11.93
CA GLY A 163 11.66 -16.47 13.23
C GLY A 163 10.17 -16.17 13.36
N GLY A 164 9.32 -16.94 12.67
CA GLY A 164 7.86 -16.88 12.76
C GLY A 164 7.20 -15.96 11.73
N LEU A 165 6.07 -16.38 11.19
CA LEU A 165 5.25 -15.69 10.22
C LEU A 165 3.86 -15.44 10.81
N ALA A 166 3.23 -14.34 10.38
CA ALA A 166 1.83 -14.07 10.70
C ALA A 166 0.88 -14.95 9.86
N ALA A 167 1.28 -15.28 8.63
CA ALA A 167 0.57 -16.23 7.79
C ALA A 167 1.50 -16.87 6.76
N ILE A 168 1.15 -18.07 6.31
CA ILE A 168 1.82 -18.78 5.22
C ILE A 168 0.80 -19.32 4.22
N SER A 169 1.11 -19.20 2.93
CA SER A 169 0.34 -19.78 1.85
C SER A 169 1.05 -20.99 1.25
N PRO A 170 0.36 -22.12 1.08
CA PRO A 170 0.92 -23.30 0.44
C PRO A 170 1.12 -23.13 -1.07
N THR A 171 0.53 -22.10 -1.68
CA THR A 171 0.60 -21.89 -3.13
C THR A 171 0.46 -20.42 -3.51
N ASN A 172 1.21 -19.99 -4.51
CA ASN A 172 1.02 -18.71 -5.21
C ASN A 172 0.30 -18.98 -6.53
N GLU A 173 -0.79 -18.26 -6.79
CA GLU A 173 -1.50 -18.26 -8.09
C GLU A 173 -1.75 -19.66 -8.68
N PRO A 174 -2.39 -20.57 -7.91
CA PRO A 174 -2.55 -21.96 -8.33
C PRO A 174 -3.39 -22.12 -9.61
N ASN A 175 -4.16 -21.09 -9.98
CA ASN A 175 -4.99 -21.02 -11.17
C ASN A 175 -4.33 -20.32 -12.37
N TYR A 176 -3.04 -19.96 -12.28
CA TYR A 176 -2.32 -19.28 -13.36
C TYR A 176 -1.10 -20.09 -13.81
N LYS A 177 -0.92 -20.23 -15.13
CA LYS A 177 0.16 -21.01 -15.73
C LYS A 177 1.27 -20.08 -16.20
N VAL A 178 2.48 -20.33 -15.70
CA VAL A 178 3.68 -19.54 -16.00
C VAL A 178 4.86 -20.45 -16.35
N SER A 179 5.92 -19.87 -16.90
CA SER A 179 7.16 -20.57 -17.30
C SER A 179 8.29 -20.49 -16.27
N TYR A 180 8.04 -19.86 -15.12
CA TYR A 180 8.95 -19.81 -13.98
C TYR A 180 8.40 -20.69 -12.83
N GLU A 181 9.07 -20.66 -11.69
CA GLU A 181 8.68 -21.41 -10.49
C GLU A 181 7.18 -21.34 -10.24
N SER A 182 6.52 -22.49 -10.20
CA SER A 182 5.06 -22.54 -10.09
C SER A 182 4.58 -23.94 -9.73
N MET A 183 3.38 -23.99 -9.15
CA MET A 183 2.69 -25.21 -8.77
C MET A 183 1.19 -25.00 -9.02
N GLN A 184 0.68 -25.54 -10.12
CA GLN A 184 -0.74 -25.41 -10.44
C GLN A 184 -1.55 -26.37 -9.57
N MET A 185 -2.65 -25.88 -9.00
CA MET A 185 -3.54 -26.66 -8.18
C MET A 185 -4.98 -26.23 -8.45
N THR A 186 -5.92 -27.17 -8.49
CA THR A 186 -7.35 -26.84 -8.46
C THR A 186 -7.73 -26.36 -7.07
N ALA A 187 -8.85 -25.62 -6.96
CA ALA A 187 -9.34 -25.16 -5.67
C ALA A 187 -9.55 -26.32 -4.68
N THR A 188 -10.02 -27.46 -5.17
CA THR A 188 -10.15 -28.70 -4.40
C THR A 188 -8.80 -29.24 -3.94
N GLN A 189 -7.77 -29.26 -4.80
CA GLN A 189 -6.44 -29.73 -4.40
C GLN A 189 -5.81 -28.83 -3.31
N VAL A 190 -5.99 -27.51 -3.39
CA VAL A 190 -5.53 -26.59 -2.34
C VAL A 190 -6.30 -26.85 -1.04
N ALA A 191 -7.62 -27.03 -1.14
CA ALA A 191 -8.48 -27.34 0.00
C ALA A 191 -8.10 -28.68 0.65
N ASP A 192 -7.81 -29.72 -0.13
CA ASP A 192 -7.43 -31.04 0.37
C ASP A 192 -6.10 -31.00 1.14
N PHE A 193 -5.11 -30.27 0.63
CA PHE A 193 -3.86 -30.02 1.37
C PHE A 193 -4.13 -29.30 2.69
N VAL A 194 -4.89 -28.19 2.67
CA VAL A 194 -5.16 -27.42 3.89
C VAL A 194 -5.99 -28.24 4.89
N ALA A 195 -6.96 -29.02 4.42
CA ALA A 195 -7.77 -29.90 5.24
C ALA A 195 -6.91 -30.97 5.92
N ALA A 196 -5.95 -31.56 5.22
CA ALA A 196 -5.03 -32.54 5.76
C ALA A 196 -4.02 -31.89 6.73
N GLU A 197 -3.34 -30.82 6.31
CA GLU A 197 -2.08 -30.39 6.92
C GLU A 197 -1.99 -28.89 7.28
N GLY A 198 -3.08 -28.13 7.18
CA GLY A 198 -3.09 -26.70 7.48
C GLY A 198 -2.48 -26.36 8.86
N ASP A 199 -2.90 -27.07 9.90
CA ASP A 199 -2.39 -26.88 11.27
C ASP A 199 -0.92 -27.32 11.44
N SER A 200 -0.47 -28.28 10.61
CA SER A 200 0.90 -28.80 10.62
C SER A 200 1.91 -27.84 9.97
N SER A 201 1.45 -26.84 9.22
CA SER A 201 2.29 -25.94 8.40
C SER A 201 3.04 -24.89 9.23
N GLY A 202 2.76 -24.79 10.53
CA GLY A 202 3.55 -24.03 11.51
C GLY A 202 3.22 -22.54 11.64
N ALA A 203 2.38 -21.99 10.76
CA ALA A 203 1.84 -20.62 10.85
C ALA A 203 0.37 -20.63 10.40
N PRO A 204 -0.42 -19.61 10.75
CA PRO A 204 -1.79 -19.47 10.24
C PRO A 204 -1.85 -19.55 8.71
N ILE A 205 -2.85 -20.26 8.17
CA ILE A 205 -2.98 -20.42 6.71
C ILE A 205 -3.66 -19.19 6.10
N MET A 206 -3.01 -18.62 5.09
CA MET A 206 -3.66 -17.74 4.10
C MET A 206 -3.76 -18.47 2.76
N ALA A 207 -4.94 -18.49 2.15
CA ALA A 207 -5.22 -19.28 0.95
C ALA A 207 -6.51 -18.77 0.25
N PRO A 208 -6.77 -19.11 -1.02
CA PRO A 208 -5.94 -19.94 -1.89
C PRO A 208 -5.08 -19.15 -2.89
N GLU A 209 -5.01 -17.83 -2.76
CA GLU A 209 -4.20 -16.93 -3.58
C GLU A 209 -4.42 -17.03 -5.10
N PRO A 210 -5.67 -17.03 -5.62
CA PRO A 210 -5.88 -17.01 -7.06
C PRO A 210 -5.38 -15.69 -7.65
N PHE A 211 -4.84 -15.75 -8.87
CA PHE A 211 -4.24 -14.63 -9.63
C PHE A 211 -5.15 -13.39 -9.77
N ASN A 212 -6.45 -13.60 -9.75
CA ASN A 212 -7.47 -12.61 -10.09
C ASN A 212 -8.60 -12.53 -9.05
N MET A 213 -8.36 -12.95 -7.80
CA MET A 213 -9.34 -12.99 -6.72
C MET A 213 -10.62 -13.71 -7.18
N ASP A 214 -10.46 -14.80 -7.94
CA ASP A 214 -11.59 -15.47 -8.59
C ASP A 214 -12.59 -16.02 -7.56
N GLN A 215 -13.82 -15.49 -7.58
CA GLN A 215 -14.84 -15.86 -6.61
C GLN A 215 -15.23 -17.33 -6.71
N SER A 216 -15.24 -17.90 -7.91
CA SER A 216 -15.63 -19.31 -8.11
C SER A 216 -14.57 -20.26 -7.54
N TYR A 217 -13.29 -19.90 -7.68
CA TYR A 217 -12.16 -20.62 -7.11
C TYR A 217 -12.17 -20.54 -5.58
N ILE A 218 -12.39 -19.34 -5.02
CA ILE A 218 -12.51 -19.15 -3.56
C ILE A 218 -13.70 -19.94 -3.00
N ASN A 219 -14.87 -19.87 -3.63
CA ASN A 219 -16.06 -20.61 -3.19
C ASN A 219 -15.84 -22.13 -3.26
N SER A 220 -15.18 -22.61 -4.32
CA SER A 220 -14.83 -24.02 -4.47
C SER A 220 -13.86 -24.48 -3.38
N TYR A 221 -12.85 -23.67 -3.05
CA TYR A 221 -11.93 -23.92 -1.94
C TYR A 221 -12.66 -23.97 -0.59
N LEU A 222 -13.53 -22.99 -0.34
CA LEU A 222 -14.29 -22.87 0.92
C LEU A 222 -15.40 -23.93 1.09
N SER A 223 -15.76 -24.66 0.03
CA SER A 223 -16.72 -25.76 0.09
C SER A 223 -16.22 -26.94 0.94
N ASN A 224 -14.90 -27.07 1.12
CA ASN A 224 -14.32 -28.02 2.06
C ASN A 224 -14.34 -27.41 3.48
N ALA A 225 -15.26 -27.89 4.32
CA ALA A 225 -15.46 -27.36 5.67
C ALA A 225 -14.21 -27.47 6.56
N THR A 226 -13.42 -28.54 6.43
CA THR A 226 -12.18 -28.73 7.19
C THR A 226 -11.14 -27.70 6.75
N ALA A 227 -10.93 -27.53 5.45
CA ALA A 227 -10.02 -26.50 4.92
C ALA A 227 -10.45 -25.10 5.38
N LYS A 228 -11.74 -24.78 5.24
CA LYS A 228 -12.32 -23.51 5.72
C LYS A 228 -12.03 -23.27 7.21
N SER A 229 -12.17 -24.30 8.04
CA SER A 229 -11.91 -24.18 9.49
C SER A 229 -10.44 -23.87 9.82
N LYS A 230 -9.51 -24.47 9.07
CA LYS A 230 -8.06 -24.29 9.22
C LYS A 230 -7.51 -23.04 8.51
N THR A 231 -8.31 -22.39 7.68
CA THR A 231 -7.93 -21.15 6.99
C THR A 231 -8.13 -19.95 7.90
N ALA A 232 -7.06 -19.19 8.15
CA ALA A 232 -7.14 -17.96 8.92
C ALA A 232 -7.58 -16.77 8.05
N PHE A 233 -7.03 -16.67 6.83
CA PHE A 233 -7.25 -15.53 5.93
C PHE A 233 -7.57 -16.02 4.52
N ILE A 234 -8.58 -15.41 3.88
CA ILE A 234 -8.75 -15.56 2.44
C ILE A 234 -7.81 -14.59 1.75
N ALA A 235 -7.00 -15.11 0.83
CA ALA A 235 -6.00 -14.32 0.13
C ALA A 235 -6.14 -14.51 -1.39
N GLY A 236 -5.74 -13.48 -2.14
CA GLY A 236 -5.83 -13.43 -3.60
C GLY A 236 -5.14 -12.19 -4.16
N HIS A 237 -4.89 -12.23 -5.46
CA HIS A 237 -4.31 -11.14 -6.23
C HIS A 237 -5.40 -10.51 -7.11
N ILE A 238 -5.17 -9.34 -7.70
CA ILE A 238 -6.21 -8.64 -8.49
C ILE A 238 -5.80 -8.38 -9.94
N TYR A 239 -4.90 -9.19 -10.48
CA TYR A 239 -4.49 -9.04 -11.87
C TYR A 239 -5.68 -9.28 -12.83
N GLY A 240 -6.06 -8.24 -13.57
CA GLY A 240 -7.21 -8.26 -14.46
C GLY A 240 -8.57 -8.29 -13.75
N ALA A 241 -8.60 -8.02 -12.44
CA ALA A 241 -9.82 -8.03 -11.63
C ALA A 241 -10.02 -6.68 -10.91
N THR A 242 -11.27 -6.35 -10.62
CA THR A 242 -11.63 -5.20 -9.78
C THR A 242 -12.01 -5.69 -8.39
N PRO A 243 -11.60 -5.01 -7.30
CA PRO A 243 -12.01 -5.38 -5.95
C PRO A 243 -13.53 -5.44 -5.78
N TYR A 244 -13.99 -6.43 -5.01
CA TYR A 244 -15.42 -6.67 -4.77
C TYR A 244 -15.64 -7.25 -3.37
N THR A 245 -16.85 -7.08 -2.85
CA THR A 245 -17.22 -7.60 -1.52
C THR A 245 -17.40 -9.12 -1.59
N LEU A 246 -16.61 -9.84 -0.79
CA LEU A 246 -16.78 -11.27 -0.55
C LEU A 246 -17.68 -11.49 0.67
N SER A 247 -18.83 -12.13 0.48
CA SER A 247 -19.76 -12.49 1.55
C SER A 247 -19.30 -13.74 2.29
N ILE A 248 -18.21 -13.64 3.04
CA ILE A 248 -17.59 -14.72 3.81
C ILE A 248 -17.29 -14.29 5.25
N ASP A 249 -17.11 -15.27 6.14
CA ASP A 249 -16.86 -15.11 7.58
C ASP A 249 -15.35 -15.07 7.95
N LYS A 250 -14.50 -14.73 6.98
CA LYS A 250 -13.04 -14.69 7.14
C LYS A 250 -12.49 -13.34 6.64
N PRO A 251 -11.42 -12.80 7.27
CA PRO A 251 -10.76 -11.62 6.73
C PRO A 251 -10.17 -11.91 5.34
N VAL A 252 -10.21 -10.91 4.47
CA VAL A 252 -9.71 -10.97 3.09
C VAL A 252 -8.47 -10.10 2.94
N TRP A 253 -7.40 -10.64 2.36
CA TRP A 253 -6.15 -9.93 2.08
C TRP A 253 -5.87 -9.91 0.57
N MET A 254 -5.57 -8.73 0.03
CA MET A 254 -4.99 -8.62 -1.32
C MET A 254 -3.47 -8.74 -1.17
N THR A 255 -2.90 -9.84 -1.64
CA THR A 255 -1.53 -10.25 -1.32
C THR A 255 -0.49 -9.95 -2.39
N GLU A 256 -0.91 -9.52 -3.57
CA GLU A 256 -0.01 -9.10 -4.65
C GLU A 256 -0.75 -8.31 -5.72
N HIS A 257 -0.20 -7.15 -6.10
CA HIS A 257 -0.54 -6.49 -7.35
C HIS A 257 0.51 -5.43 -7.73
N TYR A 258 0.50 -5.02 -9.00
CA TYR A 258 1.08 -3.76 -9.47
C TYR A 258 0.19 -3.20 -10.58
N ILE A 259 0.13 -1.86 -10.72
CA ILE A 259 -0.70 -1.22 -11.76
C ILE A 259 -0.13 -1.45 -13.16
N ASN A 260 1.11 -1.02 -13.39
CA ASN A 260 1.79 -1.19 -14.68
C ASN A 260 3.31 -1.23 -14.46
N SER A 261 3.93 -2.37 -14.75
CA SER A 261 5.36 -2.60 -14.53
C SER A 261 6.28 -1.87 -15.51
N ASN A 262 5.74 -1.29 -16.59
CA ASN A 262 6.50 -0.52 -17.57
C ASN A 262 6.55 0.98 -17.24
N ILE A 263 5.80 1.42 -16.22
CA ILE A 263 5.73 2.82 -15.80
C ILE A 263 6.46 2.99 -14.46
N SER A 264 7.26 4.04 -14.35
CA SER A 264 7.99 4.33 -13.11
C SER A 264 7.03 4.49 -11.93
N GLY A 265 7.45 4.04 -10.74
CA GLY A 265 6.74 4.27 -9.49
C GLY A 265 6.70 5.76 -9.12
N ASN A 266 7.50 6.60 -9.78
CA ASN A 266 7.49 8.05 -9.61
C ASN A 266 6.53 8.76 -10.58
N ASP A 267 5.91 8.04 -11.52
CA ASP A 267 4.83 8.59 -12.34
C ASP A 267 3.60 8.87 -11.49
N TRP A 268 3.10 10.11 -11.55
CA TRP A 268 2.02 10.54 -10.68
C TRP A 268 0.67 9.92 -11.02
N THR A 269 0.36 9.76 -12.30
CA THR A 269 -0.89 9.13 -12.75
C THR A 269 -0.96 7.69 -12.28
N ASN A 270 0.13 6.94 -12.47
CA ASN A 270 0.23 5.54 -12.03
C ASN A 270 0.15 5.42 -10.50
N ALA A 271 0.79 6.32 -9.75
CA ALA A 271 0.69 6.37 -8.30
C ALA A 271 -0.75 6.68 -7.82
N MET A 272 -1.46 7.59 -8.48
CA MET A 272 -2.86 7.90 -8.16
C MET A 272 -3.84 6.78 -8.54
N ASN A 273 -3.52 5.97 -9.54
CA ASN A 273 -4.25 4.72 -9.80
C ASN A 273 -4.10 3.73 -8.66
N ALA A 274 -2.89 3.59 -8.11
CA ALA A 274 -2.66 2.78 -6.91
C ALA A 274 -3.40 3.34 -5.67
N ALA A 275 -3.49 4.67 -5.51
CA ALA A 275 -4.28 5.29 -4.44
C ALA A 275 -5.74 4.84 -4.50
N LYS A 276 -6.33 4.86 -5.70
CA LYS A 276 -7.71 4.42 -5.95
C LYS A 276 -7.89 2.93 -5.72
N GLU A 277 -6.93 2.11 -6.14
CA GLU A 277 -6.96 0.66 -5.94
C GLU A 277 -6.89 0.26 -4.46
N ILE A 278 -6.02 0.91 -3.67
CA ILE A 278 -5.97 0.72 -2.21
C ILE A 278 -7.32 1.08 -1.60
N TYR A 279 -7.90 2.23 -1.97
CA TYR A 279 -9.23 2.61 -1.51
C TYR A 279 -10.29 1.55 -1.88
N ASP A 280 -10.29 1.03 -3.10
CA ASP A 280 -11.26 0.03 -3.56
C ASP A 280 -11.17 -1.27 -2.76
N CYS A 281 -9.94 -1.74 -2.48
CA CYS A 281 -9.72 -2.90 -1.61
C CYS A 281 -10.28 -2.65 -0.20
N MET A 282 -10.02 -1.47 0.38
CA MET A 282 -10.53 -1.12 1.70
C MET A 282 -12.06 -0.94 1.69
N ASN A 283 -12.63 -0.46 0.60
CA ASN A 283 -14.08 -0.30 0.44
C ASN A 283 -14.79 -1.65 0.23
N ALA A 284 -14.13 -2.61 -0.40
CA ALA A 284 -14.58 -4.00 -0.56
C ALA A 284 -14.56 -4.83 0.74
N GLY A 285 -14.10 -4.24 1.85
CA GLY A 285 -14.04 -4.91 3.15
C GLY A 285 -12.73 -5.69 3.38
N TRP A 286 -11.71 -5.49 2.54
CA TRP A 286 -10.45 -6.22 2.66
C TRP A 286 -9.55 -5.55 3.72
N GLY A 287 -8.80 -6.37 4.45
CA GLY A 287 -8.02 -5.98 5.63
C GLY A 287 -6.53 -5.76 5.37
N ALA A 288 -6.01 -6.17 4.21
CA ALA A 288 -4.62 -5.95 3.84
C ALA A 288 -4.47 -5.67 2.34
N TYR A 289 -3.45 -4.87 2.00
CA TYR A 289 -3.04 -4.59 0.63
C TYR A 289 -1.51 -4.72 0.54
N ILE A 290 -1.03 -5.60 -0.32
CA ILE A 290 0.39 -5.86 -0.51
C ILE A 290 0.74 -5.61 -1.97
N TRP A 291 1.58 -4.60 -2.22
CA TRP A 291 2.16 -4.36 -3.54
C TRP A 291 3.09 -5.50 -3.94
N TRP A 292 3.48 -5.56 -5.21
CA TRP A 292 4.50 -6.49 -5.66
C TRP A 292 5.89 -6.14 -5.07
N TYR A 293 6.94 -6.01 -5.88
CA TYR A 293 8.26 -5.69 -5.32
C TYR A 293 8.32 -4.31 -4.66
N ILE A 294 8.77 -4.26 -3.40
CA ILE A 294 9.02 -3.00 -2.66
C ILE A 294 10.06 -2.16 -3.41
N ARG A 295 11.17 -2.77 -3.80
CA ARG A 295 12.21 -2.12 -4.61
C ARG A 295 12.09 -2.55 -6.06
N ARG A 296 11.66 -1.62 -6.91
CA ARG A 296 11.65 -1.78 -8.37
C ARG A 296 11.48 -0.45 -9.07
N SER A 297 11.81 -0.36 -10.35
CA SER A 297 11.53 0.82 -11.18
C SER A 297 10.08 1.30 -11.08
N TYR A 298 9.12 0.38 -11.01
CA TYR A 298 7.69 0.62 -10.84
C TYR A 298 7.18 0.49 -9.39
N GLY A 299 8.06 0.18 -8.44
CA GLY A 299 7.72 -0.08 -7.03
C GLY A 299 7.71 1.19 -6.17
N PRO A 300 7.33 1.08 -4.88
CA PRO A 300 7.32 2.22 -3.98
C PRO A 300 8.71 2.78 -3.65
N ILE A 301 9.77 1.98 -3.79
CA ILE A 301 11.17 2.38 -3.65
C ILE A 301 11.90 2.11 -4.97
N SER A 302 12.67 3.09 -5.46
CA SER A 302 13.48 2.95 -6.67
C SER A 302 14.67 2.02 -6.45
N GLU A 303 15.32 1.56 -7.52
CA GLU A 303 16.54 0.75 -7.40
C GLU A 303 17.67 1.48 -6.65
N THR A 304 17.71 2.81 -6.72
CA THR A 304 18.66 3.65 -5.97
C THR A 304 18.28 3.88 -4.50
N GLY A 305 17.13 3.35 -4.05
CA GLY A 305 16.67 3.45 -2.66
C GLY A 305 15.83 4.68 -2.33
N ASN A 306 15.43 5.49 -3.31
CA ASN A 306 14.57 6.66 -3.08
C ASN A 306 13.11 6.23 -3.00
N ILE A 307 12.35 6.79 -2.06
CA ILE A 307 10.89 6.66 -2.03
C ILE A 307 10.31 7.37 -3.25
N GLN A 308 9.58 6.64 -4.08
CA GLN A 308 8.90 7.15 -5.27
C GLN A 308 7.49 7.67 -4.92
N LYS A 309 6.82 8.36 -5.86
CA LYS A 309 5.43 8.83 -5.67
C LYS A 309 4.47 7.73 -5.20
N LEU A 310 4.58 6.53 -5.76
CA LEU A 310 3.85 5.36 -5.28
C LEU A 310 4.09 5.08 -3.79
N GLY A 311 5.34 5.16 -3.33
CA GLY A 311 5.67 5.01 -1.92
C GLY A 311 5.02 6.08 -1.04
N TYR A 312 4.99 7.33 -1.48
CA TYR A 312 4.28 8.41 -0.76
C TYR A 312 2.75 8.26 -0.79
N VAL A 313 2.17 7.72 -1.86
CA VAL A 313 0.76 7.35 -1.92
C VAL A 313 0.46 6.22 -0.93
N MET A 314 1.27 5.17 -0.91
CA MET A 314 1.11 4.07 0.06
C MET A 314 1.29 4.56 1.50
N ALA A 315 2.20 5.52 1.74
CA ALA A 315 2.44 6.09 3.06
C ALA A 315 1.22 6.81 3.64
N GLN A 316 0.33 7.36 2.80
CA GLN A 316 -0.94 7.95 3.26
C GLN A 316 -1.81 6.93 4.00
N TYR A 317 -1.70 5.65 3.67
CA TYR A 317 -2.36 4.59 4.43
C TYR A 317 -1.40 3.98 5.46
N ALA A 318 -0.28 3.42 4.99
CA ALA A 318 0.62 2.57 5.78
C ALA A 318 1.18 3.27 7.02
N ARG A 319 1.49 4.57 6.92
CA ARG A 319 2.10 5.33 8.02
C ARG A 319 1.12 5.61 9.15
N TYR A 320 -0.17 5.80 8.82
CA TYR A 320 -1.16 6.36 9.75
C TYR A 320 -2.25 5.36 10.15
N VAL A 321 -2.58 4.41 9.28
CA VAL A 321 -3.53 3.31 9.53
C VAL A 321 -2.72 2.06 9.91
N ARG A 322 -2.32 1.99 11.19
CA ARG A 322 -1.44 0.92 11.69
C ARG A 322 -2.19 -0.41 11.89
N PRO A 323 -1.49 -1.56 11.94
CA PRO A 323 -2.11 -2.84 12.25
C PRO A 323 -2.99 -2.77 13.51
N GLY A 324 -4.19 -3.35 13.43
CA GLY A 324 -5.18 -3.33 14.51
C GLY A 324 -6.15 -2.15 14.47
N TYR A 325 -5.96 -1.17 13.58
CA TYR A 325 -6.99 -0.17 13.29
C TYR A 325 -8.24 -0.86 12.73
N THR A 326 -9.41 -0.29 12.99
CA THR A 326 -10.68 -0.75 12.41
C THR A 326 -11.17 0.29 11.42
N LYS A 327 -11.54 -0.13 10.21
CA LYS A 327 -12.23 0.77 9.29
C LYS A 327 -13.60 1.13 9.87
N ILE A 328 -14.00 2.39 9.75
CA ILE A 328 -15.31 2.87 10.21
C ILE A 328 -16.11 3.42 9.03
N SER A 329 -17.42 3.53 9.23
CA SER A 329 -18.33 4.07 8.21
C SER A 329 -18.04 5.55 7.96
N CYS A 330 -18.03 5.93 6.68
CA CYS A 330 -18.03 7.32 6.26
C CYS A 330 -18.79 7.50 4.94
N THR A 331 -19.18 8.74 4.60
CA THR A 331 -19.63 9.05 3.22
C THR A 331 -18.46 8.86 2.27
N ALA A 332 -18.45 7.72 1.57
CA ALA A 332 -17.29 7.26 0.82
C ALA A 332 -17.03 8.06 -0.48
N ASN A 333 -18.09 8.53 -1.14
CA ASN A 333 -18.01 9.30 -2.39
C ASN A 333 -18.87 10.58 -2.32
N PRO A 334 -18.40 11.63 -1.62
CA PRO A 334 -19.17 12.87 -1.44
C PRO A 334 -19.27 13.75 -2.70
N ALA A 335 -18.45 13.45 -3.71
CA ALA A 335 -18.46 14.04 -5.05
C ALA A 335 -17.85 13.03 -6.05
N THR A 336 -18.16 13.20 -7.34
CA THR A 336 -17.54 12.40 -8.41
C THR A 336 -16.02 12.58 -8.38
N GLY A 337 -15.26 11.49 -8.55
CA GLY A 337 -13.80 11.52 -8.51
C GLY A 337 -13.20 11.74 -7.12
N VAL A 338 -14.02 11.75 -6.06
CA VAL A 338 -13.57 11.88 -4.68
C VAL A 338 -13.88 10.63 -3.87
N TYR A 339 -12.88 10.14 -3.13
CA TYR A 339 -12.94 8.89 -2.40
C TYR A 339 -12.44 9.10 -0.97
N ILE A 340 -13.21 8.65 0.01
CA ILE A 340 -12.92 8.85 1.44
C ILE A 340 -13.04 7.52 2.17
N SER A 341 -12.01 7.21 2.95
CA SER A 341 -12.03 6.12 3.93
C SER A 341 -11.65 6.65 5.30
N ALA A 342 -12.22 6.07 6.34
CA ALA A 342 -11.95 6.46 7.72
C ALA A 342 -11.67 5.22 8.58
N TYR A 343 -10.81 5.41 9.58
CA TYR A 343 -10.28 4.36 10.43
C TYR A 343 -10.19 4.86 11.86
N LYS A 344 -10.27 3.94 12.82
CA LYS A 344 -10.03 4.27 14.22
C LYS A 344 -9.14 3.26 14.92
N SER A 345 -8.45 3.73 15.95
CA SER A 345 -7.88 2.91 17.01
C SER A 345 -8.14 3.61 18.33
N SER A 346 -8.95 2.98 19.18
CA SER A 346 -9.49 3.63 20.38
C SER A 346 -10.15 4.98 20.03
N SER A 347 -9.64 6.11 20.56
CA SER A 347 -10.12 7.46 20.25
C SER A 347 -9.44 8.11 19.03
N LYS A 348 -8.35 7.54 18.51
CA LYS A 348 -7.63 8.09 17.37
C LYS A 348 -8.44 7.86 16.09
N ILE A 349 -8.68 8.92 15.33
CA ILE A 349 -9.34 8.86 14.02
C ILE A 349 -8.33 9.19 12.94
N VAL A 350 -8.35 8.41 11.86
CA VAL A 350 -7.58 8.65 10.65
C VAL A 350 -8.53 8.67 9.46
N VAL A 351 -8.42 9.67 8.60
CA VAL A 351 -9.23 9.80 7.38
C VAL A 351 -8.29 9.92 6.19
N VAL A 352 -8.47 9.10 5.16
CA VAL A 352 -7.73 9.21 3.91
C VAL A 352 -8.70 9.66 2.82
N ALA A 353 -8.38 10.77 2.16
CA ALA A 353 -9.18 11.37 1.10
C ALA A 353 -8.36 11.47 -0.20
N ILE A 354 -8.98 11.09 -1.32
CA ILE A 354 -8.41 11.13 -2.67
C ILE A 354 -9.27 12.06 -3.51
N ASN A 355 -8.64 13.01 -4.19
CA ASN A 355 -9.25 13.82 -5.25
C ASN A 355 -8.60 13.44 -6.58
N GLN A 356 -9.33 12.79 -7.48
CA GLN A 356 -8.85 12.48 -8.84
C GLN A 356 -9.26 13.54 -9.87
N ASN A 357 -9.92 14.62 -9.45
CA ASN A 357 -10.34 15.69 -10.35
C ASN A 357 -9.17 16.60 -10.73
N SER A 358 -9.30 17.29 -11.86
CA SER A 358 -8.37 18.32 -12.34
C SER A 358 -8.63 19.70 -11.74
N THR A 359 -9.32 19.77 -10.59
CA THR A 359 -9.68 21.02 -9.91
C THR A 359 -9.55 20.87 -8.40
N HIS A 360 -9.41 22.01 -7.71
CA HIS A 360 -9.38 22.04 -6.25
C HIS A 360 -10.79 21.76 -5.71
N ILE A 361 -10.89 20.98 -4.64
CA ILE A 361 -12.17 20.71 -4.00
C ILE A 361 -12.12 20.92 -2.49
N TYR A 362 -13.13 21.59 -1.95
CA TYR A 362 -13.33 21.66 -0.52
C TYR A 362 -14.15 20.46 -0.05
N LEU A 363 -13.62 19.74 0.93
CA LEU A 363 -14.27 18.59 1.55
C LEU A 363 -14.72 18.96 2.98
N PRO A 364 -16.02 19.20 3.21
CA PRO A 364 -16.56 19.33 4.55
C PRO A 364 -16.79 17.96 5.20
N PHE A 365 -16.51 17.86 6.51
CA PHE A 365 -16.68 16.66 7.32
C PHE A 365 -17.48 16.94 8.58
N SER A 366 -18.13 15.91 9.11
CA SER A 366 -18.76 15.90 10.42
C SER A 366 -18.45 14.60 11.17
N LEU A 367 -18.00 14.73 12.42
CA LEU A 367 -17.77 13.60 13.31
C LEU A 367 -19.07 13.20 14.01
N LYS A 368 -19.36 11.90 13.99
CA LYS A 368 -20.45 11.28 14.73
C LYS A 368 -19.87 10.19 15.63
N ASN A 369 -20.30 10.18 16.89
CA ASN A 369 -19.83 9.22 17.91
C ASN A 369 -18.31 9.22 18.12
N ALA A 370 -17.66 10.35 17.84
CA ALA A 370 -16.25 10.62 18.07
C ALA A 370 -16.07 12.10 18.41
N ALA A 371 -14.96 12.43 19.06
CA ALA A 371 -14.54 13.80 19.32
C ALA A 371 -13.06 13.94 18.97
N ALA A 372 -12.71 15.04 18.30
CA ALA A 372 -11.34 15.46 18.06
C ALA A 372 -11.32 16.99 18.13
N THR A 373 -10.24 17.57 18.68
CA THR A 373 -10.06 19.03 18.74
C THR A 373 -9.38 19.59 17.50
N GLY A 374 -8.74 18.72 16.73
CA GLY A 374 -8.05 19.06 15.49
C GLY A 374 -7.50 17.82 14.82
N PHE A 375 -7.01 18.01 13.60
CA PHE A 375 -6.27 17.01 12.84
C PHE A 375 -4.95 17.62 12.36
N THR A 376 -3.95 16.77 12.19
CA THR A 376 -2.82 17.06 11.31
C THR A 376 -3.13 16.43 9.95
N GLN A 377 -3.17 17.26 8.91
CA GLN A 377 -3.32 16.83 7.51
C GLN A 377 -1.93 16.59 6.91
N TYR A 378 -1.77 15.55 6.10
CA TYR A 378 -0.58 15.29 5.29
C TYR A 378 -1.00 15.11 3.84
N THR A 379 -0.48 15.93 2.93
CA THR A 379 -0.90 15.96 1.52
C THR A 379 0.24 15.58 0.58
N THR A 380 -0.04 14.71 -0.39
CA THR A 380 0.88 14.36 -1.48
C THR A 380 0.22 14.73 -2.81
N THR A 381 0.99 15.40 -3.68
CA THR A 381 0.61 15.80 -5.04
C THR A 381 1.71 15.36 -6.02
N ASN A 382 1.60 15.71 -7.30
CA ASN A 382 2.70 15.52 -8.25
C ASN A 382 4.00 16.25 -7.83
N SER A 383 3.90 17.40 -7.19
CA SER A 383 5.05 18.25 -6.85
C SER A 383 5.48 18.21 -5.38
N ALA A 384 4.67 17.62 -4.50
CA ALA A 384 4.91 17.62 -3.06
C ALA A 384 4.66 16.25 -2.43
N ASN A 385 5.33 15.95 -1.31
CA ASN A 385 5.25 14.67 -0.62
C ASN A 385 4.94 14.88 0.86
N LEU A 386 3.79 14.40 1.35
CA LEU A 386 3.37 14.43 2.76
C LEU A 386 3.53 15.80 3.44
N VAL A 387 3.22 16.89 2.74
CA VAL A 387 3.26 18.24 3.32
C VAL A 387 2.19 18.35 4.40
N SER A 388 2.61 18.78 5.59
CA SER A 388 1.73 18.82 6.76
C SER A 388 1.02 20.17 6.92
N ASP A 389 -0.24 20.14 7.35
CA ASP A 389 -1.00 21.32 7.79
C ASP A 389 -1.88 20.99 9.02
N LYS A 390 -2.39 22.00 9.71
CA LYS A 390 -3.28 21.85 10.87
C LYS A 390 -4.72 22.16 10.48
N VAL A 391 -5.62 21.29 10.88
CA VAL A 391 -7.07 21.44 10.66
C VAL A 391 -7.76 21.54 12.01
N ALA A 392 -8.44 22.66 12.26
CA ALA A 392 -9.22 22.85 13.48
C ALA A 392 -10.61 22.18 13.34
N VAL A 393 -11.12 21.64 14.44
CA VAL A 393 -12.50 21.14 14.55
C VAL A 393 -13.32 22.15 15.33
N SER A 394 -14.49 22.53 14.80
CA SER A 394 -15.46 23.41 15.46
C SER A 394 -16.76 22.64 15.73
N GLY A 395 -17.07 22.44 17.01
CA GLY A 395 -18.10 21.48 17.41
C GLY A 395 -17.73 20.07 16.93
N ASN A 396 -18.51 19.52 15.99
CA ASN A 396 -18.23 18.24 15.34
C ASN A 396 -17.77 18.40 13.88
N GLY A 397 -17.73 19.63 13.36
CA GLY A 397 -17.45 19.93 11.95
C GLY A 397 -16.02 20.35 11.70
N PHE A 398 -15.49 19.98 10.55
CA PHE A 398 -14.20 20.45 10.02
C PHE A 398 -14.20 20.35 8.50
N GLY A 399 -13.15 20.83 7.84
CA GLY A 399 -13.02 20.70 6.39
C GLY A 399 -11.59 20.95 5.92
N ILE A 400 -11.29 20.46 4.73
CA ILE A 400 -9.98 20.65 4.10
C ILE A 400 -10.12 21.12 2.66
N GLN A 401 -9.11 21.85 2.20
CA GLN A 401 -8.87 22.09 0.79
C GLN A 401 -8.02 20.94 0.23
N MET A 402 -8.56 20.25 -0.77
CA MET A 402 -7.83 19.22 -1.52
C MET A 402 -7.37 19.81 -2.85
N PRO A 403 -6.05 19.86 -3.12
CA PRO A 403 -5.56 20.15 -4.45
C PRO A 403 -6.14 19.20 -5.50
N GLU A 404 -6.12 19.62 -6.77
CA GLU A 404 -6.38 18.73 -7.90
C GLU A 404 -5.45 17.50 -7.86
N ASN A 405 -5.96 16.36 -8.33
CA ASN A 405 -5.25 15.09 -8.48
C ASN A 405 -4.29 14.80 -7.31
N SER A 406 -4.83 14.70 -6.10
CA SER A 406 -4.09 14.62 -4.84
C SER A 406 -4.65 13.58 -3.87
N ILE A 407 -3.83 13.19 -2.90
CA ILE A 407 -4.24 12.35 -1.77
C ILE A 407 -3.80 13.02 -0.46
N SER A 408 -4.68 13.02 0.52
CA SER A 408 -4.42 13.56 1.86
C SER A 408 -4.84 12.59 2.95
N THR A 409 -4.09 12.57 4.04
CA THR A 409 -4.46 11.86 5.26
C THR A 409 -4.58 12.83 6.43
N LEU A 410 -5.67 12.72 7.17
CA LEU A 410 -5.95 13.45 8.38
C LEU A 410 -5.75 12.53 9.57
N VAL A 411 -4.97 12.95 10.55
CA VAL A 411 -4.73 12.21 11.79
C VAL A 411 -5.21 13.07 12.95
N SER A 412 -6.23 12.62 13.69
CA SER A 412 -6.78 13.40 14.81
C SER A 412 -5.69 13.66 15.85
N ASN A 413 -5.62 14.84 16.46
CA ASN A 413 -4.61 15.14 17.47
C ASN A 413 -4.74 14.24 18.69
#